data_AF-A0A812J5J0-F1
#
_entry.id   AF-A0A812J5J0-F1
#
_cell.length_a   1.000
_cell.length_b   1.000
_cell.length_c   1.000
_cell.angle_alpha   90.00
_cell.angle_beta   90.00
_cell.angle_gamma   90.00
#
_symmetry.space_group_name_H-M   'P 1'
#
loop_
_entity.id
_entity.type
_entity.pdbx_description
1 polymer ?
#
loop_
_entity_poly.entity_id
_entity_poly.type
_entity_poly.pdbx_seq_one_letter_code
_entity_poly.pdbx_strand_id
1 'polypeptide(L)'
;MQVLGLLSSDINGPLGLCAARYLANLFIYQTNKYAAFDKREQVLKGIEAALGSTNKHTKLACTSVLLNMAIVLYESSQPPKALDEASALRVTQLALGFLDKASEEEDARHRAILAIGSILPRDKGAIVAECKAANFLGKVSSLEGKLGAAASAELRSFIGG
;
A
#
# COMPACT_ATOMS: atom_id res chain seq x y z
N MET A 1 4.17 -17.47 10.54
CA MET A 1 4.97 -16.24 10.74
C MET A 1 4.65 -15.64 12.10
N GLN A 2 5.53 -15.82 13.09
CA GLN A 2 5.36 -15.19 14.41
C GLN A 2 5.26 -13.66 14.32
N VAL A 3 5.98 -13.04 13.39
CA VAL A 3 5.97 -11.58 13.14
C VAL A 3 4.57 -11.05 12.77
N LEU A 4 3.83 -11.75 11.90
CA LEU A 4 2.47 -11.33 11.55
C LEU A 4 1.51 -11.48 12.74
N GLY A 5 1.72 -12.51 13.57
CA GLY A 5 1.00 -12.67 14.83
C GLY A 5 1.22 -11.48 15.77
N LEU A 6 2.46 -10.98 15.87
CA LEU A 6 2.80 -9.81 16.69
C LEU A 6 2.17 -8.52 16.17
N LEU A 7 2.11 -8.32 14.84
CA LEU A 7 1.41 -7.18 14.23
C LEU A 7 -0.08 -7.17 14.61
N SER A 8 -0.73 -8.33 14.63
CA SER A 8 -2.14 -8.43 14.99
C SER A 8 -2.38 -8.36 16.50
N SER A 9 -1.52 -8.98 17.32
CA SER A 9 -1.71 -9.06 18.77
C SER A 9 -1.34 -7.78 19.51
N ASP A 10 -0.40 -6.99 18.99
CA ASP A 10 0.08 -5.75 19.60
C ASP A 10 0.10 -4.57 18.60
N ILE A 11 -0.98 -4.44 17.84
CA ILE A 11 -1.14 -3.47 16.74
C ILE A 11 -0.82 -2.01 17.11
N ASN A 12 -1.09 -1.61 18.36
CA ASN A 12 -0.87 -0.25 18.85
C ASN A 12 0.40 -0.11 19.68
N GLY A 13 1.01 -1.22 20.10
CA GLY A 13 2.21 -1.23 20.91
C GLY A 13 3.51 -1.35 20.11
N PRO A 14 4.65 -1.38 20.83
CA PRO A 14 5.96 -1.39 20.22
C PRO A 14 6.25 -2.66 19.40
N LEU A 15 5.68 -3.81 19.77
CA LEU A 15 5.93 -5.05 19.03
C LEU A 15 5.23 -5.04 17.68
N GLY A 16 3.99 -4.54 17.60
CA GLY A 16 3.29 -4.39 16.32
C GLY A 16 3.98 -3.40 15.39
N LEU A 17 4.45 -2.26 15.93
CA LEU A 17 5.23 -1.29 15.15
C LEU A 17 6.54 -1.91 14.62
N CYS A 18 7.31 -2.58 15.47
CA CYS A 18 8.55 -3.24 15.07
C CYS A 18 8.30 -4.35 14.05
N ALA A 19 7.22 -5.12 14.19
CA ALA A 19 6.80 -6.12 13.23
C ALA A 19 6.49 -5.51 11.86
N ALA A 20 5.71 -4.43 11.82
CA ALA A 20 5.41 -3.72 10.56
C ALA A 20 6.68 -3.16 9.90
N ARG A 21 7.60 -2.56 10.68
CA ARG A 21 8.89 -2.06 10.17
C ARG A 21 9.79 -3.18 9.65
N TYR A 22 9.84 -4.30 10.37
CA TYR A 22 10.59 -5.47 9.94
C TYR A 22 10.08 -5.97 8.58
N LEU A 23 8.75 -6.10 8.42
CA LEU A 23 8.14 -6.49 7.15
C LEU A 23 8.48 -5.52 6.02
N ALA A 24 8.44 -4.21 6.28
CA ALA A 24 8.82 -3.20 5.28
C ALA A 24 10.28 -3.36 4.84
N ASN A 25 11.18 -3.62 5.78
CA ASN A 25 12.62 -3.78 5.52
C ASN A 25 12.98 -5.07 4.79
N LEU A 26 12.12 -6.11 4.79
CA LEU A 26 12.37 -7.33 4.01
C LEU A 26 12.52 -7.03 2.51
N PHE A 27 11.84 -6.02 2.00
CA PHE A 27 11.86 -5.66 0.58
C PHE A 27 13.17 -4.99 0.12
N ILE A 28 14.05 -4.59 1.03
CA ILE A 28 15.35 -3.96 0.70
C ILE A 28 16.34 -4.99 0.15
N TYR A 29 16.29 -6.23 0.65
CA TYR A 29 17.23 -7.28 0.26
C TYR A 29 16.61 -8.20 -0.78
N GLN A 30 17.31 -8.43 -1.89
CA GLN A 30 16.79 -9.18 -3.06
C GLN A 30 16.16 -10.54 -2.69
N THR A 31 16.83 -11.34 -1.86
CA THR A 31 16.32 -12.66 -1.42
C THR A 31 15.07 -12.54 -0.56
N ASN A 32 15.08 -11.62 0.40
CA ASN A 32 13.97 -11.43 1.34
C ASN A 32 12.75 -10.80 0.67
N LYS A 33 12.96 -9.94 -0.32
CA LYS A 33 11.93 -9.31 -1.14
C LYS A 33 11.03 -10.37 -1.80
N TYR A 34 11.61 -11.32 -2.51
CA TYR A 34 10.82 -12.37 -3.17
C TYR A 34 10.23 -13.36 -2.16
N ALA A 35 10.94 -13.70 -1.08
CA ALA A 35 10.38 -14.55 -0.03
C ALA A 35 9.14 -13.92 0.66
N ALA A 36 9.18 -12.61 0.92
CA ALA A 36 8.05 -11.86 1.47
C ALA A 36 6.91 -11.76 0.45
N PHE A 37 7.23 -11.52 -0.82
CA PHE A 37 6.25 -11.44 -1.91
C PHE A 37 5.58 -12.78 -2.20
N ASP A 38 6.28 -13.91 -2.09
CA ASP A 38 5.70 -15.25 -2.20
C ASP A 38 4.71 -15.55 -1.06
N LYS A 39 4.86 -14.85 0.07
CA LYS A 39 3.92 -14.90 1.21
C LYS A 39 2.95 -13.72 1.25
N ARG A 40 2.78 -12.98 0.14
CA ARG A 40 2.00 -11.74 0.05
C ARG A 40 0.58 -11.85 0.62
N GLU A 41 -0.15 -12.94 0.39
CA GLU A 41 -1.50 -13.09 0.95
C GLU A 41 -1.51 -13.03 2.48
N GLN A 42 -0.56 -13.71 3.13
CA GLN A 42 -0.45 -13.70 4.59
C GLN A 42 -0.06 -12.32 5.10
N VAL A 43 0.88 -11.66 4.41
CA VAL A 43 1.32 -10.32 4.78
C VAL A 43 0.19 -9.31 4.61
N LEU A 44 -0.52 -9.31 3.48
CA LEU A 44 -1.66 -8.43 3.22
C LEU A 44 -2.80 -8.64 4.22
N LYS A 45 -3.07 -9.89 4.62
CA LYS A 45 -4.03 -10.18 5.70
C LYS A 45 -3.60 -9.59 7.05
N GLY A 46 -2.31 -9.64 7.38
CA GLY A 46 -1.77 -8.99 8.57
C GLY A 46 -1.88 -7.46 8.52
N ILE A 47 -1.63 -6.87 7.34
CA ILE A 47 -1.77 -5.43 7.10
C ILE A 47 -3.23 -4.97 7.14
N GLU A 48 -4.18 -5.79 6.70
CA GLU A 48 -5.61 -5.49 6.82
C GLU A 48 -6.03 -5.27 8.26
N ALA A 49 -5.60 -6.13 9.19
CA ALA A 49 -5.87 -5.93 10.61
C ALA A 49 -5.32 -4.57 11.10
N ALA A 50 -4.20 -4.12 10.53
CA ALA A 50 -3.55 -2.85 10.86
C ALA A 50 -4.36 -1.60 10.46
N LEU A 51 -5.41 -1.72 9.64
CA LEU A 51 -6.34 -0.61 9.34
C LEU A 51 -7.06 -0.10 10.61
N GLY A 52 -7.25 -0.96 11.61
CA GLY A 52 -7.84 -0.60 12.90
C GLY A 52 -6.85 0.02 13.90
N SER A 53 -5.59 0.21 13.52
CA SER A 53 -4.58 0.78 14.42
C SER A 53 -4.88 2.25 14.73
N THR A 54 -4.73 2.65 15.98
CA THR A 54 -4.72 4.06 16.40
C THR A 54 -3.30 4.64 16.41
N ASN A 55 -2.27 3.80 16.22
CA ASN A 55 -0.87 4.22 16.22
C ASN A 55 -0.43 4.71 14.84
N LYS A 56 -0.17 6.01 14.72
CA LYS A 56 0.31 6.66 13.48
C LYS A 56 1.55 6.01 12.90
N HIS A 57 2.47 5.54 13.74
CA HIS A 57 3.72 4.93 13.29
C HIS A 57 3.48 3.53 12.72
N THR A 58 2.51 2.79 13.26
CA THR A 58 2.11 1.48 12.71
C THR A 58 1.46 1.67 11.35
N LYS A 59 0.53 2.62 11.20
CA LYS A 59 -0.07 2.95 9.88
C LYS A 59 0.99 3.35 8.87
N LEU A 60 1.95 4.17 9.28
CA LEU A 60 3.07 4.60 8.43
C LEU A 60 3.96 3.42 7.98
N ALA A 61 4.24 2.48 8.87
CA ALA A 61 5.02 1.30 8.53
C ALA A 61 4.24 0.34 7.61
N CYS A 62 2.95 0.16 7.85
CA CYS A 62 2.09 -0.68 7.02
C CYS A 62 1.93 -0.14 5.60
N THR A 63 1.76 1.18 5.45
CA THR A 63 1.71 1.84 4.14
C THR A 63 3.05 1.75 3.41
N SER A 64 4.19 1.70 4.11
CA SER A 64 5.49 1.35 3.49
C SER A 64 5.54 -0.09 2.97
N VAL A 65 4.95 -1.06 3.68
CA VAL A 65 4.85 -2.45 3.17
C VAL A 65 4.06 -2.49 1.87
N LEU A 66 2.91 -1.79 1.83
CA LEU A 66 2.08 -1.72 0.63
C LEU A 66 2.82 -1.06 -0.55
N LEU A 67 3.54 0.03 -0.32
CA LEU A 67 4.35 0.68 -1.35
C LEU A 67 5.44 -0.26 -1.88
N ASN A 68 6.15 -0.96 -0.98
CA ASN A 68 7.18 -1.90 -1.40
C ASN A 68 6.61 -3.08 -2.21
N MET A 69 5.43 -3.60 -1.84
CA MET A 69 4.73 -4.60 -2.64
C MET A 69 4.30 -4.08 -4.01
N ALA A 70 3.79 -2.84 -4.06
CA ALA A 70 3.41 -2.19 -5.30
C ALA A 70 4.61 -2.07 -6.26
N ILE A 71 5.79 -1.74 -5.74
CA ILE A 71 7.03 -1.71 -6.52
C ILE A 71 7.37 -3.11 -7.07
N VAL A 72 7.27 -4.16 -6.26
CA VAL A 72 7.50 -5.54 -6.76
C VAL A 72 6.51 -5.93 -7.86
N LEU A 73 5.24 -5.56 -7.72
CA LEU A 73 4.22 -5.77 -8.74
C LEU A 73 4.52 -4.97 -10.01
N TYR A 74 5.04 -3.75 -9.86
CA TYR A 74 5.54 -2.94 -10.97
C TYR A 74 6.85 -3.47 -11.56
N GLU A 75 7.64 -4.26 -10.86
CA GLU A 75 8.84 -4.89 -11.43
C GLU A 75 8.55 -6.26 -12.08
N SER A 76 7.35 -6.82 -11.85
CA SER A 76 6.97 -8.14 -12.37
C SER A 76 6.88 -8.19 -13.91
N SER A 77 6.96 -9.40 -14.47
CA SER A 77 6.91 -9.66 -15.91
C SER A 77 5.58 -9.23 -16.55
N GLN A 78 5.62 -8.74 -17.78
CA GLN A 78 4.43 -8.44 -18.60
C GLN A 78 4.15 -9.60 -19.58
N PRO A 79 2.90 -10.07 -19.71
CA PRO A 79 1.71 -9.64 -18.97
C PRO A 79 1.72 -10.14 -17.50
N PRO A 80 1.10 -9.40 -16.56
CA PRO A 80 1.04 -9.82 -15.16
C PRO A 80 0.27 -11.15 -15.04
N LYS A 81 0.73 -12.00 -14.11
CA LYS A 81 0.03 -13.25 -13.79
C LYS A 81 -1.27 -12.90 -13.05
N ALA A 82 -2.30 -13.76 -13.18
CA ALA A 82 -3.60 -13.53 -12.53
C ALA A 82 -3.48 -13.31 -11.00
N LEU A 83 -2.57 -14.01 -10.34
CA LEU A 83 -2.32 -13.84 -8.90
C LEU A 83 -1.71 -12.46 -8.57
N ASP A 84 -0.90 -11.91 -9.48
CA ASP A 84 -0.27 -10.60 -9.31
C ASP A 84 -1.29 -9.49 -9.57
N GLU A 85 -2.20 -9.65 -10.53
CA GLU A 85 -3.35 -8.76 -10.73
C GLU A 85 -4.27 -8.72 -9.50
N ALA A 86 -4.59 -9.89 -8.93
CA ALA A 86 -5.38 -9.99 -7.70
C ALA A 86 -4.65 -9.32 -6.51
N SER A 87 -3.33 -9.51 -6.42
CA SER A 87 -2.51 -8.88 -5.38
C SER A 87 -2.45 -7.37 -5.53
N ALA A 88 -2.35 -6.87 -6.77
CA ALA A 88 -2.36 -5.46 -7.10
C ALA A 88 -3.68 -4.79 -6.70
N LEU A 89 -4.82 -5.40 -7.03
CA LEU A 89 -6.12 -4.94 -6.58
C LEU A 89 -6.20 -4.93 -5.05
N ARG A 90 -5.70 -5.98 -4.39
CA ARG A 90 -5.72 -6.08 -2.93
C ARG A 90 -4.87 -5.01 -2.25
N VAL A 91 -3.69 -4.72 -2.78
CA VAL A 91 -2.82 -3.63 -2.31
C VAL A 91 -3.54 -2.29 -2.45
N THR A 92 -4.20 -2.03 -3.58
CA THR A 92 -5.00 -0.81 -3.82
C THR A 92 -6.10 -0.67 -2.77
N GLN A 93 -6.90 -1.71 -2.52
CA GLN A 93 -7.98 -1.67 -1.53
C GLN A 93 -7.48 -1.33 -0.12
N LEU A 94 -6.35 -1.93 0.29
CA LEU A 94 -5.76 -1.64 1.59
C LEU A 94 -5.18 -0.22 1.65
N ALA A 95 -4.55 0.24 0.58
CA ALA A 95 -4.04 1.61 0.50
C ALA A 95 -5.17 2.64 0.57
N LEU A 96 -6.28 2.42 -0.14
CA LEU A 96 -7.49 3.24 -0.05
C LEU A 96 -8.05 3.24 1.38
N GLY A 97 -8.08 2.07 2.04
CA GLY A 97 -8.47 1.96 3.44
C GLY A 97 -7.59 2.79 4.37
N PHE A 98 -6.26 2.79 4.17
CA PHE A 98 -5.36 3.67 4.93
C PHE A 98 -5.59 5.15 4.62
N LEU A 99 -5.97 5.53 3.40
CA LEU A 99 -6.32 6.93 3.12
C LEU A 99 -7.53 7.40 3.92
N ASP A 100 -8.49 6.52 4.18
CA ASP A 100 -9.67 6.83 5.01
C ASP A 100 -9.36 6.79 6.50
N LYS A 101 -8.53 5.85 6.94
CA LYS A 101 -8.23 5.64 8.37
C LYS A 101 -7.08 6.49 8.90
N ALA A 102 -6.26 7.07 8.02
CA ALA A 102 -5.06 7.81 8.39
C ALA A 102 -5.20 9.32 8.21
N SER A 103 -6.38 9.90 8.48
CA SER A 103 -6.76 11.27 8.06
C SER A 103 -5.71 12.35 8.38
N GLU A 104 -5.14 12.31 9.59
CA GLU A 104 -4.14 13.26 10.08
C GLU A 104 -2.68 12.84 9.80
N GLU A 105 -2.46 11.58 9.41
CA GLU A 105 -1.12 11.04 9.17
C GLU A 105 -0.69 11.21 7.71
N GLU A 106 -0.33 12.44 7.34
CA GLU A 106 0.04 12.77 5.96
C GLU A 106 1.08 11.84 5.33
N ASP A 107 2.10 11.41 6.08
CA ASP A 107 3.15 10.51 5.55
C ASP A 107 2.60 9.13 5.19
N ALA A 108 1.66 8.60 5.99
CA ALA A 108 1.04 7.31 5.73
C ALA A 108 0.11 7.42 4.51
N ARG A 109 -0.66 8.50 4.43
CA ARG A 109 -1.52 8.80 3.27
C ARG A 109 -0.70 9.00 2.00
N HIS A 110 0.41 9.74 2.08
CA HIS A 110 1.33 9.94 0.96
C HIS A 110 1.86 8.61 0.43
N ARG A 111 2.31 7.70 1.30
CA ARG A 111 2.76 6.36 0.89
C ARG A 111 1.66 5.49 0.29
N ALA A 112 0.44 5.58 0.83
CA ALA A 112 -0.71 4.89 0.26
C ALA A 112 -1.03 5.39 -1.17
N ILE A 113 -0.95 6.71 -1.41
CA ILE A 113 -1.11 7.28 -2.76
C ILE A 113 -0.01 6.78 -3.70
N LEU A 114 1.26 6.79 -3.26
CA LEU A 114 2.37 6.29 -4.06
C LEU A 114 2.26 4.80 -4.36
N ALA A 115 1.73 3.99 -3.42
CA ALA A 115 1.49 2.57 -3.63
C ALA A 115 0.47 2.35 -4.77
N ILE A 116 -0.65 3.08 -4.74
CA ILE A 116 -1.67 3.04 -5.81
C ILE A 116 -1.06 3.54 -7.13
N GLY A 117 -0.36 4.68 -7.08
CA GLY A 117 0.30 5.29 -8.24
C GLY A 117 1.31 4.39 -8.92
N SER A 118 2.01 3.55 -8.17
CA SER A 118 2.98 2.58 -8.70
C SER A 118 2.30 1.43 -9.47
N ILE A 119 1.02 1.15 -9.18
CA ILE A 119 0.27 0.05 -9.79
C ILE A 119 -0.55 0.53 -11.00
N LEU A 120 -1.09 1.75 -10.95
CA LEU A 120 -1.96 2.32 -11.98
C LEU A 120 -1.44 2.20 -13.43
N PRO A 121 -0.14 2.43 -13.75
CA PRO A 121 0.37 2.30 -15.11
C PRO A 121 0.20 0.92 -15.73
N ARG A 122 -0.04 -0.11 -14.91
CA ARG A 122 -0.18 -1.51 -15.31
C ARG A 122 -1.60 -2.04 -15.16
N ASP A 123 -2.53 -1.19 -14.73
CA ASP A 123 -3.92 -1.59 -14.54
C ASP A 123 -4.63 -1.82 -15.89
N LYS A 124 -5.53 -2.82 -15.90
CA LYS A 124 -6.41 -3.12 -17.03
C LYS A 124 -7.82 -2.56 -16.85
N GLY A 125 -8.05 -1.77 -15.80
CA GLY A 125 -9.28 -1.02 -15.52
C GLY A 125 -9.90 -1.31 -14.16
N ALA A 126 -9.53 -2.42 -13.49
CA ALA A 126 -10.12 -2.80 -12.20
C ALA A 126 -9.70 -1.84 -11.09
N ILE A 127 -8.43 -1.43 -11.06
CA ILE A 127 -7.90 -0.52 -10.06
C ILE A 127 -8.41 0.90 -10.29
N VAL A 128 -8.49 1.33 -11.55
CA VAL A 128 -9.12 2.61 -11.91
C VAL A 128 -10.57 2.66 -11.43
N ALA A 129 -11.35 1.59 -11.61
CA ALA A 129 -12.72 1.53 -11.12
C ALA A 129 -12.81 1.65 -9.59
N GLU A 130 -11.95 0.93 -8.87
CA GLU A 130 -11.86 0.98 -7.40
C GLU A 130 -11.48 2.40 -6.91
N CYS A 131 -10.48 3.02 -7.54
CA CYS A 131 -10.04 4.38 -7.23
C CYS A 131 -11.15 5.42 -7.47
N LYS A 132 -11.95 5.27 -8.54
CA LYS A 132 -13.11 6.12 -8.80
C LYS A 132 -14.18 5.97 -7.71
N ALA A 133 -14.53 4.73 -7.36
CA ALA A 133 -15.51 4.44 -6.32
C ALA A 133 -15.11 5.02 -4.95
N ALA A 134 -13.82 5.03 -4.64
CA ALA A 134 -13.30 5.52 -3.37
C ALA A 134 -12.94 7.03 -3.34
N ASN A 135 -13.33 7.81 -4.37
CA ASN A 135 -12.97 9.23 -4.53
C ASN A 135 -11.46 9.50 -4.38
N PHE A 136 -10.64 8.68 -5.04
CA PHE A 136 -9.18 8.77 -4.93
C PHE A 136 -8.63 10.14 -5.35
N LEU A 137 -9.16 10.76 -6.41
CA LEU A 137 -8.68 12.09 -6.85
C LEU A 137 -8.98 13.20 -5.84
N GLY A 138 -10.08 13.11 -5.10
CA GLY A 138 -10.34 14.01 -3.97
C GLY A 138 -9.29 13.84 -2.86
N LYS A 139 -8.94 12.59 -2.56
CA LYS A 139 -7.89 12.25 -1.58
C LYS A 139 -6.51 12.74 -2.01
N VAL A 140 -6.17 12.65 -3.30
CA VAL A 140 -4.93 13.18 -3.90
C VAL A 140 -4.86 14.70 -3.79
N SER A 141 -5.95 15.39 -4.13
CA SER A 141 -6.01 16.86 -4.11
C SER A 141 -5.68 17.44 -2.73
N SER A 142 -6.13 16.77 -1.66
CA SER A 142 -5.83 17.19 -0.29
C SER A 142 -4.36 17.00 0.14
N LEU A 143 -3.52 16.35 -0.68
CA LEU A 143 -2.10 16.12 -0.43
C LEU A 143 -1.20 16.63 -1.57
N GLU A 144 -1.74 17.42 -2.48
CA GLU A 144 -1.03 17.89 -3.68
C GLU A 144 0.26 18.66 -3.35
N GLY A 145 0.26 19.47 -2.29
CA GLY A 145 1.46 20.19 -1.84
C GLY A 145 2.63 19.27 -1.44
N LYS A 146 2.34 18.03 -1.03
CA LYS A 146 3.33 17.04 -0.62
C LYS A 146 3.74 16.10 -1.75
N LEU A 147 2.78 15.73 -2.60
CA LEU A 147 3.01 14.89 -3.78
C LEU A 147 3.75 15.65 -4.90
N GLY A 148 3.49 16.96 -5.00
CA GLY A 148 3.89 17.78 -6.13
C GLY A 148 2.86 17.76 -7.26
N ALA A 149 2.81 18.85 -8.02
CA ALA A 149 1.83 19.06 -9.10
C ALA A 149 2.01 18.04 -10.25
N ALA A 150 3.25 17.69 -10.59
CA ALA A 150 3.53 16.74 -11.68
C ALA A 150 2.99 15.33 -11.37
N ALA A 151 3.30 14.80 -10.18
CA ALA A 151 2.80 13.49 -9.75
C ALA A 151 1.27 13.49 -9.62
N SER A 152 0.69 14.58 -9.11
CA SER A 152 -0.77 14.71 -9.00
C SER A 152 -1.46 14.74 -10.37
N ALA A 153 -0.88 15.43 -11.36
CA ALA A 153 -1.38 15.46 -12.73
C ALA A 153 -1.28 14.08 -13.41
N GLU A 154 -0.18 13.37 -13.19
CA GLU A 154 0.01 12.01 -13.70
C GLU A 154 -1.01 11.03 -13.10
N LEU A 155 -1.28 11.10 -11.80
CA LEU A 155 -2.32 10.29 -11.16
C LEU A 155 -3.71 10.59 -11.71
N ARG A 156 -4.02 11.85 -12.01
CA ARG A 156 -5.30 12.24 -12.65
C ARG A 156 -5.45 11.63 -14.04
N SER A 157 -4.38 11.66 -14.84
CA SER A 157 -4.42 11.13 -16.21
C SER A 157 -4.70 9.62 -16.23
N PHE A 158 -4.13 8.84 -15.30
CA PHE A 158 -4.40 7.40 -15.20
C PHE A 158 -5.84 7.07 -14.79
N ILE A 159 -6.46 7.90 -13.96
CA ILE A 159 -7.85 7.71 -13.54
C ILE A 159 -8.84 8.24 -14.60
N GLY A 160 -8.40 9.12 -15.50
CA GLY A 160 -9.23 9.77 -16.51
C GLY A 160 -9.94 11.02 -15.98
N GLY A 161 -9.22 11.83 -15.21
CA GLY A 161 -9.64 13.16 -14.78
C GLY A 161 -8.64 14.26 -15.14
#